data_AF-A0A9E5HV24-F1
#
_entry.id   AF-A0A9E5HV24-F1
#
_cell.length_a   1.000
_cell.length_b   1.000
_cell.length_c   1.000
_cell.angle_alpha   90.00
_cell.angle_beta   90.00
_cell.angle_gamma   90.00
#
_symmetry.space_group_name_H-M   'P 1'
#
loop_
_entity.id
_entity.type
_entity.pdbx_description
1 polymer ?
#
loop_
_entity_poly.entity_id
_entity_poly.type
_entity_poly.pdbx_seq_one_letter_code
_entity_poly.pdbx_strand_id
1 'polypeptide(L)' 'ENGLRKGDIITDVAQKPVNTVKEVAELVSSAKSEGRQSVLLLVRREGQPRFIVLKFN' A
#
# COMPACT_ATOMS: atom_id res chain seq x y z
N GLU A 1 2.14 0.83 -16.75
CA GLU A 1 1.59 2.02 -16.05
C GLU A 1 0.62 1.71 -14.89
N ASN A 2 0.72 0.54 -14.22
CA ASN A 2 -0.27 0.08 -13.22
C ASN A 2 0.19 0.25 -11.76
N GLY A 3 1.06 1.20 -11.48
CA GLY A 3 1.55 1.50 -10.13
C GLY A 3 0.72 2.55 -9.40
N LEU A 4 1.21 2.92 -8.21
CA LEU A 4 0.75 4.11 -7.50
C LEU A 4 0.91 5.36 -8.37
N ARG A 5 -0.04 6.28 -8.26
CA ARG A 5 -0.04 7.57 -8.93
C ARG A 5 -0.30 8.67 -7.89
N LYS A 6 0.14 9.88 -8.21
CA LYS A 6 -0.21 11.06 -7.40
C LYS A 6 -1.74 11.19 -7.35
N GLY A 7 -2.26 11.49 -6.16
CA GLY A 7 -3.71 11.54 -5.90
C GLY A 7 -4.33 10.22 -5.44
N ASP A 8 -3.61 9.10 -5.49
CA ASP A 8 -4.08 7.86 -4.85
C ASP A 8 -4.14 8.03 -3.33
N ILE A 9 -5.25 7.60 -2.73
CA ILE A 9 -5.43 7.56 -1.28
C ILE A 9 -5.30 6.11 -0.82
N ILE A 10 -4.27 5.78 -0.04
CA ILE A 10 -4.10 4.43 0.52
C ILE A 10 -5.11 4.24 1.66
N THR A 11 -5.92 3.19 1.59
CA THR A 11 -6.87 2.83 2.64
C THR A 11 -6.46 1.56 3.37
N ASP A 12 -5.69 0.68 2.71
CA ASP A 12 -5.22 -0.56 3.31
C ASP A 12 -3.80 -0.93 2.85
N VAL A 13 -3.05 -1.55 3.74
CA VAL A 13 -1.73 -2.12 3.49
C VAL A 13 -1.72 -3.56 4.00
N ALA A 14 -1.36 -4.52 3.14
CA ALA A 14 -1.38 -5.95 3.49
C ALA A 14 -2.72 -6.41 4.09
N GLN A 15 -3.84 -5.94 3.51
CA GLN A 15 -5.22 -6.22 3.97
C GLN A 15 -5.55 -5.70 5.38
N LYS A 16 -4.76 -4.74 5.89
CA LYS A 16 -5.06 -4.04 7.14
C LYS A 16 -5.43 -2.59 6.84
N PRO A 17 -6.55 -2.08 7.38
CA PRO A 17 -6.92 -0.68 7.20
C PRO A 17 -5.90 0.23 7.85
N VAL A 18 -5.64 1.37 7.21
CA VAL A 18 -4.70 2.40 7.69
C VAL A 18 -5.36 3.77 7.66
N ASN A 19 -5.05 4.58 8.66
CA ASN A 19 -5.52 5.96 8.79
C ASN A 19 -4.36 6.97 8.89
N THR A 20 -3.14 6.49 9.09
CA THR A 20 -1.96 7.35 9.25
C THR A 20 -0.78 6.91 8.38
N VAL A 21 0.09 7.87 8.05
CA VAL A 21 1.34 7.59 7.33
C VAL A 21 2.25 6.66 8.15
N LYS A 22 2.22 6.78 9.48
CA LYS A 22 3.01 5.94 10.39
C LYS A 22 2.60 4.47 10.27
N GLU A 23 1.30 4.16 10.29
CA GLU A 23 0.80 2.79 10.12
C GLU A 23 1.21 2.19 8.77
N VAL A 24 1.15 2.97 7.69
CA VAL A 24 1.62 2.54 6.37
C VAL A 24 3.11 2.18 6.43
N ALA A 25 3.94 3.06 7.01
CA ALA A 25 5.38 2.84 7.12
C ALA A 25 5.73 1.59 7.95
N GLU A 26 5.04 1.39 9.08
CA GLU A 26 5.22 0.22 9.95
C GLU A 26 4.85 -1.08 9.23
N LEU A 27 3.73 -1.12 8.52
CA LEU A 27 3.28 -2.32 7.79
C LEU A 27 4.19 -2.64 6.59
N VAL A 28 4.65 -1.63 5.87
CA VAL A 28 5.64 -1.79 4.80
C VAL A 28 6.97 -2.31 5.37
N SER A 29 7.43 -1.75 6.49
CA SER A 29 8.66 -2.17 7.16
C SER A 29 8.56 -3.62 7.67
N SER A 30 7.45 -3.99 8.31
CA SER A 30 7.19 -5.37 8.76
C SER A 30 7.25 -6.33 7.58
N ALA A 31 6.57 -6.01 6.48
CA ALA A 31 6.58 -6.85 5.28
C ALA A 31 8.00 -7.04 4.71
N LYS A 32 8.83 -5.99 4.71
CA LYS A 32 10.24 -6.09 4.32
C LYS A 32 11.04 -6.98 5.27
N SER A 33 10.90 -6.80 6.59
CA SER A 33 11.60 -7.60 7.60
C SER A 33 11.20 -9.08 7.57
N GLU A 34 9.98 -9.38 7.14
CA GLU A 34 9.49 -10.75 6.89
C GLU A 34 10.03 -11.36 5.57
N GLY A 35 10.87 -10.64 4.83
CA GLY A 35 11.46 -11.10 3.56
C GLY A 35 10.51 -11.04 2.36
N ARG A 36 9.33 -10.40 2.50
CA ARG A 36 8.41 -10.23 1.35
C ARG A 36 9.06 -9.33 0.31
N GLN A 37 8.77 -9.59 -0.96
CA GLN A 37 9.27 -8.79 -2.09
C GLN A 37 8.32 -7.66 -2.50
N SER A 38 7.11 -7.65 -1.96
CA SER A 38 6.08 -6.67 -2.26
C SER A 38 5.00 -6.63 -1.19
N VAL A 39 4.19 -5.58 -1.20
CA VAL A 39 2.97 -5.46 -0.42
C VAL A 39 1.78 -5.11 -1.30
N LEU A 40 0.62 -5.68 -0.99
CA LEU A 40 -0.65 -5.32 -1.60
C LEU A 40 -1.22 -4.08 -0.92
N LEU A 41 -1.59 -3.09 -1.72
CA LEU A 41 -2.25 -1.87 -1.29
C LEU A 41 -3.68 -1.84 -1.83
N LEU A 42 -4.63 -1.42 -1.00
CA LEU A 42 -5.91 -0.91 -1.48
C LEU A 42 -5.82 0.61 -1.52
N VAL A 43 -6.11 1.18 -2.69
CA VAL A 43 -6.16 2.64 -2.87
C VAL A 43 -7.51 3.07 -3.41
N ARG A 44 -7.88 4.32 -3.15
CA ARG A 44 -8.95 5.01 -3.86
C ARG A 44 -8.35 5.98 -4.87
N ARG A 45 -8.70 5.79 -6.14
CA ARG A 45 -8.37 6.70 -7.25
C ARG A 45 -9.66 7.25 -7.80
N GLU A 46 -9.85 8.56 -7.69
CA GLU A 46 -11.09 9.23 -8.15
C GLU A 46 -12.34 8.58 -7.51
N GLY A 47 -12.23 8.23 -6.22
CA GLY A 47 -13.28 7.54 -5.46
C GLY A 47 -13.41 6.03 -5.71
N GLN A 48 -12.77 5.49 -6.75
CA GLN A 48 -12.87 4.07 -7.10
C GLN A 48 -11.77 3.23 -6.42
N PRO A 49 -12.12 2.09 -5.80
CA PRO A 49 -11.14 1.19 -5.19
C PRO A 49 -10.28 0.51 -6.25
N ARG A 50 -8.96 0.42 -6.00
CA ARG A 50 -8.00 -0.29 -6.84
C ARG A 50 -6.96 -1.02 -6.00
N PHE A 51 -6.65 -2.26 -6.39
CA PHE A 51 -5.56 -3.02 -5.81
C PHE A 51 -4.26 -2.72 -6.55
N ILE A 52 -3.22 -2.31 -5.81
CA ILE A 52 -1.91 -1.98 -6.35
C ILE A 52 -0.86 -2.82 -5.63
N VAL A 53 0.05 -3.44 -6.39
CA VAL A 53 1.21 -4.14 -5.82
C VAL A 53 2.38 -3.17 -5.77
N LEU A 54 2.85 -2.87 -4.56
CA LEU A 54 4.07 -2.11 -4.33
C LEU A 54 5.23 -3.09 -4.17
N LYS A 55 6.12 -3.16 -5.16
CA LYS A 55 7.35 -3.96 -5.09
C LYS A 55 8.41 -3.23 -4.27
N PHE A 56 9.17 -3.99 -3.49
CA PHE A 56 10.36 -3.50 -2.82
C PHE A 56 11.54 -3.77 -3.75
N ASN A 57 12.22 -2.69 -4.14
CA ASN A 57 13.43 -2.75 -4.94
C ASN A 57 14.63 -2.53 -4.02
#